data_AF-A0A3M1RDY7-F1
#
_entry.id   AF-A0A3M1RDY7-F1
#
_cell.length_a   1.000
_cell.length_b   1.000
_cell.length_c   1.000
_cell.angle_alpha   90.00
_cell.angle_beta   90.00
_cell.angle_gamma   90.00
#
_symmetry.space_group_name_H-M   'P 1'
#
loop_
_entity.id
_entity.type
_entity.pdbx_description
1 polymer ?
#
loop_
_entity_poly.entity_id
_entity_poly.type
_entity_poly.pdbx_seq_one_letter_code
_entity_poly.pdbx_strand_id
1 'polypeptide(L)'
;NFHLSDEFPKMDRYTWFEKFDYWGAFWGLVIVIGSGLPLWFKEFFVNVLPPRFLSVLPIFHGDEATLAAAFLFTIHWYNVHYNFEVFPATLRWLHGHATIHEMEKYHPLELERIKEAMAKGEPMPPKNQLVESLSPIQRILDSLNSLYPIGILVFLMWVVFDIYFIKLATHL
;
A
#
# COMPACT_ATOMS: atom_id res chain seq x y z
N ASN A 1 -8.72 2.06 -30.94
CA ASN A 1 -8.88 3.25 -30.08
C ASN A 1 -8.75 2.83 -28.63
N PHE A 2 -7.56 2.99 -28.06
CA PHE A 2 -7.38 2.88 -26.61
C PHE A 2 -8.12 4.07 -26.00
N HIS A 3 -9.18 3.82 -25.23
CA HIS A 3 -10.02 4.84 -24.60
C HIS A 3 -9.25 5.61 -23.51
N LEU A 4 -8.25 6.38 -23.91
CA LEU A 4 -7.47 7.26 -23.05
C LEU A 4 -8.26 8.56 -22.91
N SER A 5 -8.75 8.81 -21.69
CA SER A 5 -9.35 10.09 -21.30
C SER A 5 -8.28 10.92 -20.59
N ASP A 6 -8.25 12.22 -20.85
CA ASP A 6 -7.38 13.16 -20.14
C ASP A 6 -7.92 13.51 -18.74
N GLU A 7 -9.18 13.16 -18.45
CA GLU A 7 -9.80 13.38 -17.14
C GLU A 7 -9.39 12.31 -16.13
N PHE A 8 -9.03 12.75 -14.92
CA PHE A 8 -8.76 11.84 -13.81
C PHE A 8 -10.01 10.98 -13.54
N PRO A 9 -9.86 9.65 -13.44
CA PRO A 9 -11.01 8.77 -13.26
C PRO A 9 -11.76 9.12 -11.97
N LYS A 10 -13.09 9.04 -11.99
CA LYS A 10 -13.91 9.25 -10.80
C LYS A 10 -13.57 8.18 -9.75
N MET A 11 -12.79 8.60 -8.75
CA MET A 11 -12.35 7.76 -7.66
C MET A 11 -13.23 7.98 -6.44
N ASP A 12 -13.25 6.95 -5.60
CA ASP A 12 -13.96 6.98 -4.33
C ASP A 12 -13.05 7.45 -3.19
N ARG A 13 -13.25 6.94 -1.97
CA ARG A 13 -12.48 7.34 -0.78
C ARG A 13 -10.96 7.18 -0.92
N TYR A 14 -10.51 6.20 -1.71
CA TYR A 14 -9.10 5.98 -1.97
C TYR A 14 -8.84 5.91 -3.46
N THR A 15 -7.91 6.75 -3.91
CA THR A 15 -7.36 6.75 -5.27
C THR A 15 -6.52 5.50 -5.53
N TRP A 16 -6.23 5.22 -6.79
CA TRP A 16 -5.40 4.07 -7.16
C TRP A 16 -3.97 4.18 -6.63
N PHE A 17 -3.40 5.39 -6.55
CA PHE A 17 -2.04 5.60 -6.05
C PHE A 17 -1.98 5.47 -4.52
N GLU A 18 -2.99 5.93 -3.79
CA GLU A 18 -3.08 5.69 -2.33
C GLU A 18 -3.21 4.20 -2.01
N LYS A 19 -3.97 3.46 -2.83
CA LYS A 19 -4.05 2.00 -2.72
C LYS A 19 -2.70 1.34 -3.04
N PHE A 20 -1.98 1.83 -4.04
CA PHE A 20 -0.64 1.34 -4.38
C PHE A 20 0.35 1.58 -3.23
N ASP A 21 0.40 2.79 -2.66
CA ASP A 21 1.21 3.11 -1.48
C ASP A 21 0.88 2.19 -0.30
N TYR A 22 -0.41 1.92 -0.06
CA TYR A 22 -0.86 0.97 0.97
C TYR A 22 -0.36 -0.46 0.72
N TRP A 23 -0.51 -0.98 -0.49
CA TRP A 23 -0.10 -2.33 -0.83
C TRP A 23 1.42 -2.52 -0.80
N GLY A 24 2.17 -1.54 -1.28
CA GLY A 24 3.63 -1.54 -1.20
C GLY A 24 4.10 -1.62 0.25
N ALA A 25 3.57 -0.76 1.12
CA ALA A 25 3.89 -0.79 2.54
C ALA A 25 3.48 -2.09 3.23
N PHE A 26 2.30 -2.65 2.89
CA PHE A 26 1.81 -3.90 3.47
C PHE A 26 2.74 -5.08 3.17
N TRP A 27 3.12 -5.28 1.91
CA TRP A 27 4.00 -6.39 1.54
C TRP A 27 5.43 -6.21 2.07
N GLY A 28 5.95 -4.98 2.07
CA GLY A 28 7.24 -4.68 2.68
C GLY A 28 7.25 -4.99 4.17
N LEU A 29 6.17 -4.68 4.90
CA LEU A 29 6.01 -5.05 6.30
C LEU A 29 6.07 -6.57 6.50
N VAL A 30 5.34 -7.33 5.68
CA VAL A 30 5.29 -8.80 5.77
C VAL A 30 6.68 -9.42 5.59
N ILE A 31 7.44 -8.97 4.60
CA ILE A 31 8.79 -9.49 4.32
C ILE A 31 9.79 -9.04 5.38
N VAL A 32 9.82 -7.75 5.74
CA VAL A 32 10.78 -7.21 6.72
C VAL A 32 10.53 -7.81 8.11
N ILE A 33 9.29 -7.89 8.56
CA ILE A 33 8.97 -8.54 9.84
C ILE A 33 9.21 -10.05 9.75
N GLY A 34 8.73 -10.70 8.69
CA GLY A 34 8.84 -12.15 8.52
C GLY A 34 10.29 -12.64 8.47
N SER A 35 11.16 -11.90 7.78
CA SER A 35 12.61 -12.19 7.74
C SER A 35 13.35 -11.66 8.97
N GLY A 36 12.90 -10.56 9.57
CA GLY A 36 13.55 -9.92 10.72
C GLY A 36 13.34 -10.69 12.02
N LEU A 37 12.17 -11.31 12.23
CA LEU A 37 11.88 -12.06 13.45
C LEU A 37 12.88 -13.20 13.71
N PRO A 38 13.22 -14.07 12.74
CA PRO A 38 14.26 -15.07 12.95
C PRO A 38 15.68 -14.49 13.09
N LEU A 39 15.95 -13.34 12.46
CA LEU A 39 17.23 -12.65 12.60
C LEU A 39 17.41 -12.00 13.97
N TRP A 40 16.31 -11.58 14.60
CA TRP A 40 16.32 -11.06 15.96
C TRP A 40 16.46 -12.19 16.97
N PHE A 41 15.66 -13.26 16.85
CA PHE A 41 15.61 -14.37 17.81
C PHE A 41 16.36 -15.62 17.34
N LYS A 42 17.62 -15.46 16.94
CA LYS A 42 18.41 -16.54 16.29
C LYS A 42 18.44 -17.85 17.08
N GLU A 43 18.64 -17.78 18.40
CA GLU A 43 18.73 -18.98 19.26
C GLU A 43 17.50 -19.89 19.18
N PHE A 44 16.31 -19.29 19.07
CA PHE A 44 15.07 -20.03 18.91
C PHE A 44 14.98 -20.61 17.49
N PHE A 45 15.21 -19.77 16.48
CA PHE A 45 14.94 -20.14 15.09
C PHE A 45 16.00 -21.06 14.46
N VAL A 46 17.22 -21.12 14.99
CA VAL A 46 18.24 -22.10 14.58
C VAL A 46 17.77 -23.55 14.77
N ASN A 47 16.94 -23.80 15.78
CA ASN A 47 16.43 -25.13 16.09
C ASN A 47 15.11 -25.46 15.36
N VAL A 48 14.45 -24.45 14.79
CA VAL A 48 13.12 -24.58 14.16
C VAL A 48 13.20 -24.53 12.63
N LEU A 49 14.09 -23.70 12.09
CA LEU A 49 14.21 -23.50 10.64
C LEU A 49 15.42 -24.25 10.06
N PRO A 50 15.33 -24.76 8.82
CA PRO A 50 16.47 -25.35 8.15
C PRO A 50 17.59 -24.32 7.93
N PRO A 51 18.88 -24.70 8.02
CA PRO A 51 20.01 -23.77 7.86
C PRO A 51 19.98 -22.96 6.56
N ARG A 52 19.52 -23.57 5.47
CA ARG A 52 19.37 -22.91 4.15
C ARG A 52 18.42 -21.72 4.20
N PHE A 53 17.34 -21.80 4.99
CA PHE A 53 16.42 -20.68 5.17
C PHE A 53 17.09 -19.56 5.94
N LEU A 54 17.75 -19.88 7.06
CA LEU A 54 18.45 -18.88 7.89
C LEU A 54 19.54 -18.12 7.12
N SER A 55 20.20 -18.76 6.16
CA SER A 55 21.21 -18.11 5.31
C SER A 55 20.63 -17.09 4.33
N VAL A 56 19.38 -17.25 3.88
CA VAL A 56 18.77 -16.32 2.91
C VAL A 56 18.02 -15.16 3.58
N LEU A 57 17.59 -15.32 4.84
CA LEU A 57 16.84 -14.27 5.55
C LEU A 57 17.53 -12.90 5.59
N PRO A 58 18.85 -12.78 5.84
CA PRO A 58 19.52 -11.47 5.82
C PRO A 58 19.43 -10.77 4.46
N ILE A 59 19.45 -11.53 3.37
CA ILE A 59 19.37 -11.01 1.99
C ILE A 59 17.98 -10.42 1.77
N PHE A 60 16.94 -11.25 1.95
CA PHE A 60 15.54 -10.78 1.83
C PHE A 60 15.23 -9.61 2.75
N HIS A 61 15.73 -9.62 3.99
CA HIS A 61 15.51 -8.52 4.93
C HIS A 61 16.20 -7.24 4.47
N GLY A 62 17.46 -7.32 4.06
CA GLY A 62 18.27 -6.16 3.65
C GLY A 62 17.77 -5.52 2.36
N ASP A 63 17.41 -6.35 1.37
CA ASP A 63 16.92 -5.88 0.07
C ASP A 63 15.55 -5.21 0.23
N GLU A 64 14.61 -5.85 0.93
CA GLU A 64 13.29 -5.26 1.16
C GLU A 64 13.37 -4.02 2.05
N ALA A 65 14.20 -4.01 3.11
CA ALA A 65 14.35 -2.83 3.96
C ALA A 65 14.88 -1.63 3.16
N THR A 66 15.80 -1.88 2.23
CA THR A 66 16.34 -0.83 1.35
C THR A 66 15.28 -0.35 0.36
N LEU A 67 14.55 -1.26 -0.27
CA LEU A 67 13.46 -0.93 -1.20
C LEU A 67 12.33 -0.16 -0.50
N ALA A 68 11.90 -0.62 0.67
CA ALA A 68 10.88 0.02 1.49
C ALA A 68 11.33 1.42 1.93
N ALA A 69 12.59 1.59 2.37
CA ALA A 69 13.13 2.90 2.69
C ALA A 69 13.13 3.83 1.47
N ALA A 70 13.61 3.36 0.32
CA ALA A 70 13.62 4.14 -0.92
C ALA A 70 12.19 4.55 -1.33
N PHE A 71 11.23 3.63 -1.29
CA PHE A 71 9.82 3.88 -1.58
C PHE A 71 9.22 4.95 -0.65
N LEU A 72 9.42 4.79 0.66
CA LEU A 72 8.88 5.71 1.66
C LEU A 72 9.47 7.12 1.52
N PHE A 73 10.78 7.26 1.32
CA PHE A 73 11.44 8.57 1.23
C PHE A 73 11.25 9.27 -0.12
N THR A 74 10.99 8.53 -1.20
CA THR A 74 10.81 9.13 -2.53
C THR A 74 9.33 9.32 -2.85
N ILE A 75 8.58 8.23 -2.99
CA ILE A 75 7.20 8.26 -3.50
C ILE A 75 6.26 8.76 -2.41
N HIS A 76 6.25 8.09 -1.26
CA HIS A 76 5.32 8.45 -0.18
C HIS A 76 5.60 9.84 0.37
N TRP A 77 6.87 10.17 0.63
CA TRP A 77 7.25 11.49 1.13
C TRP A 77 6.91 12.60 0.14
N TYR A 78 7.09 12.37 -1.15
CA TYR A 78 6.66 13.33 -2.16
C TYR A 78 5.15 13.54 -2.12
N ASN A 79 4.36 12.46 -2.15
CA ASN A 79 2.90 12.53 -2.17
C ASN A 79 2.31 13.27 -0.97
N VAL A 80 2.92 13.10 0.22
CA VAL A 80 2.38 13.60 1.49
C VAL A 80 3.02 14.92 1.93
N HIS A 81 4.29 15.14 1.62
CA HIS A 81 5.07 16.29 2.12
C HIS A 81 5.50 17.29 1.03
N TYR A 82 6.02 16.79 -0.09
CA TYR A 82 6.67 17.66 -1.08
C TYR A 82 5.83 18.00 -2.32
N ASN A 83 4.62 17.44 -2.46
CA ASN A 83 3.70 17.83 -3.52
C ASN A 83 3.26 19.30 -3.34
N PHE A 84 3.40 20.11 -4.39
CA PHE A 84 3.09 21.53 -4.39
C PHE A 84 1.66 21.86 -3.95
N GLU A 85 0.70 20.94 -4.10
CA GLU A 85 -0.69 21.13 -3.67
C GLU A 85 -0.88 21.05 -2.16
N VAL A 86 0.03 20.36 -1.46
CA VAL A 86 -0.07 20.09 0.00
C VAL A 86 1.20 20.49 0.76
N PHE A 87 2.10 21.23 0.12
CA PHE A 87 3.34 21.69 0.74
C PHE A 87 3.05 22.58 1.95
N PRO A 88 3.77 22.43 3.09
CA PRO A 88 4.93 21.55 3.33
C PRO A 88 4.60 20.13 3.80
N ALA A 89 3.33 19.86 4.11
CA ALA A 89 2.80 18.56 4.44
C ALA A 89 1.28 18.59 4.53
N THR A 90 0.62 17.51 4.08
CA THR A 90 -0.76 17.27 4.45
C THR A 90 -0.86 16.80 5.90
N LEU A 91 -1.75 17.41 6.68
CA LEU A 91 -2.06 17.01 8.05
C LEU A 91 -3.34 16.14 8.12
N ARG A 92 -3.80 15.64 6.98
CA ARG A 92 -4.97 14.75 6.86
C ARG A 92 -4.89 13.52 7.75
N TRP A 93 -3.71 12.94 7.92
CA TRP A 93 -3.49 11.79 8.81
C TRP A 93 -3.61 12.16 10.30
N LEU A 94 -3.47 13.45 10.65
CA LEU A 94 -3.55 13.95 12.01
C LEU A 94 -4.97 14.40 12.38
N HIS A 95 -5.57 15.32 11.62
CA HIS A 95 -6.89 15.88 11.92
C HIS A 95 -8.04 15.29 11.09
N GLY A 96 -7.75 14.55 10.01
CA GLY A 96 -8.77 13.87 9.23
C GLY A 96 -9.67 14.75 8.37
N HIS A 97 -9.27 15.99 8.06
CA HIS A 97 -10.06 16.93 7.24
C HIS A 97 -9.41 17.13 5.86
N ALA A 98 -10.23 17.23 4.82
CA ALA A 98 -9.80 17.59 3.47
C ALA A 98 -10.62 18.78 2.97
N THR A 99 -10.04 19.59 2.09
CA THR A 99 -10.76 20.69 1.44
C THR A 99 -11.74 20.16 0.39
N ILE A 100 -12.78 20.93 0.09
CA ILE A 100 -13.74 20.58 -0.98
C ILE A 100 -13.01 20.40 -2.31
N HIS A 101 -12.03 21.26 -2.61
CA HIS A 101 -11.26 21.19 -3.85
C HIS A 101 -10.46 19.89 -3.97
N GLU A 102 -9.77 19.45 -2.91
CA GLU A 102 -9.08 18.17 -2.89
C GLU A 102 -10.05 17.00 -3.06
N MET A 103 -11.21 17.07 -2.43
CA MET A 103 -12.25 16.04 -2.54
C MET A 103 -12.83 15.98 -3.97
N GLU A 104 -13.05 17.12 -4.64
CA GLU A 104 -13.51 17.16 -6.03
C GLU A 104 -12.49 16.55 -6.99
N LYS A 105 -11.20 16.79 -6.74
CA LYS A 105 -10.12 16.31 -7.60
C LYS A 105 -9.83 14.83 -7.41
N TYR A 106 -9.69 14.38 -6.16
CA TYR A 106 -9.17 13.05 -5.83
C TYR A 106 -10.25 12.06 -5.34
N HIS A 107 -11.36 12.56 -4.78
CA HIS A 107 -12.40 11.74 -4.15
C HIS A 107 -13.84 12.14 -4.56
N PRO A 108 -14.12 12.36 -5.86
CA PRO A 108 -15.39 12.96 -6.31
C PRO A 108 -16.62 12.14 -5.89
N LEU A 109 -16.52 10.80 -5.89
CA LEU A 109 -17.65 9.94 -5.52
C LEU A 109 -17.95 9.96 -4.01
N GLU A 110 -16.93 10.14 -3.17
CA GLU A 110 -17.14 10.32 -1.73
C GLU A 110 -17.78 11.67 -1.45
N LEU A 111 -17.36 12.72 -2.16
CA LEU A 111 -17.95 14.04 -2.04
C LEU A 111 -19.42 14.08 -2.48
N GLU A 112 -19.76 13.43 -3.59
CA GLU A 112 -21.14 13.30 -4.07
C GLU A 112 -22.03 12.70 -2.97
N ARG A 113 -21.61 11.59 -2.33
CA ARG A 113 -22.35 10.98 -1.21
C ARG A 113 -22.47 11.88 0.01
N ILE A 114 -21.41 12.62 0.36
CA ILE A 114 -21.44 13.57 1.48
C ILE A 114 -22.47 14.68 1.20
N LYS A 115 -22.46 15.25 -0.01
CA LYS A 115 -23.41 16.30 -0.43
C LYS A 115 -24.86 15.77 -0.41
N GLU A 116 -25.08 14.55 -0.87
CA GLU A 116 -26.40 13.91 -0.82
C GLU A 116 -26.92 13.68 0.61
N ALA A 117 -26.07 13.17 1.50
CA ALA A 117 -26.42 12.95 2.91
C ALA A 117 -26.78 14.28 3.61
N MET A 118 -25.97 15.33 3.38
CA MET A 118 -26.25 16.67 3.89
C MET A 118 -27.59 17.22 3.38
N ALA A 119 -27.92 17.02 2.10
CA ALA A 119 -29.19 17.48 1.51
C ALA A 119 -30.42 16.77 2.12
N LYS A 120 -30.26 15.51 2.54
CA LYS A 120 -31.32 14.72 3.21
C LYS A 120 -31.45 15.04 4.71
N GLY A 121 -30.59 15.89 5.26
CA GLY A 121 -30.51 16.13 6.70
C GLY A 121 -30.07 14.90 7.49
N GLU A 122 -29.47 13.92 6.81
CA GLU A 122 -28.95 12.72 7.45
C GLU A 122 -27.67 13.06 8.21
N PRO A 123 -27.44 12.46 9.40
CA PRO A 123 -26.15 12.57 10.04
C PRO A 123 -25.08 12.02 9.09
N MET A 124 -23.92 12.68 9.03
CA MET A 124 -22.78 12.19 8.27
C MET A 124 -22.57 10.70 8.58
N PRO A 125 -22.45 9.83 7.56
CA PRO A 125 -22.22 8.42 7.82
C PRO A 125 -20.97 8.32 8.69
N PRO A 126 -21.01 7.65 9.86
CA PRO A 126 -19.84 7.49 10.70
C PRO A 126 -18.71 6.87 9.88
N LYS A 127 -17.46 7.19 10.24
CA LYS A 127 -16.24 6.89 9.45
C LYS A 127 -16.10 5.42 9.02
N ASN A 128 -16.79 4.52 9.74
CA ASN A 128 -16.88 3.06 9.54
C ASN A 128 -18.12 2.60 8.73
N GLN A 129 -19.13 3.41 8.48
CA GLN A 129 -20.35 2.97 7.76
C GLN A 129 -20.12 2.68 6.27
N LEU A 130 -19.20 3.38 5.60
CA LEU A 130 -18.76 3.01 4.23
C LEU A 130 -18.09 1.62 4.22
N VAL A 131 -17.45 1.28 5.34
CA VAL A 131 -16.72 0.05 5.59
C VAL A 131 -17.65 -1.10 5.98
N GLU A 132 -18.77 -0.83 6.65
CA GLU A 132 -19.75 -1.84 7.09
C GLU A 132 -20.66 -2.34 5.96
N SER A 133 -20.78 -1.59 4.85
CA SER A 133 -21.62 -1.99 3.71
C SER A 133 -21.13 -3.23 2.95
N LEU A 134 -19.83 -3.53 3.06
CA LEU A 134 -19.20 -4.70 2.46
C LEU A 134 -18.92 -5.73 3.55
N SER A 135 -19.27 -7.01 3.34
CA SER A 135 -18.94 -8.06 4.32
C SER A 135 -17.43 -8.09 4.59
N PRO A 136 -16.97 -8.50 5.79
CA PRO A 136 -15.53 -8.57 6.09
C PRO A 136 -14.74 -9.34 5.03
N ILE A 137 -15.36 -10.39 4.47
CA ILE A 137 -14.79 -11.20 3.40
C ILE A 137 -14.76 -10.41 2.08
N GLN A 138 -15.84 -9.74 1.68
CA GLN A 138 -15.86 -8.92 0.45
C GLN A 138 -14.87 -7.75 0.52
N ARG A 139 -14.63 -7.16 1.70
CA ARG A 139 -13.60 -6.12 1.86
C ARG A 139 -12.20 -6.66 1.64
N ILE A 140 -11.94 -7.86 2.16
CA ILE A 140 -10.68 -8.56 1.92
C ILE A 140 -10.60 -8.91 0.43
N LEU A 141 -11.66 -9.43 -0.18
CA LEU A 141 -11.68 -9.82 -1.59
C LEU A 141 -11.55 -8.62 -2.56
N ASP A 142 -12.22 -7.50 -2.32
CA ASP A 142 -12.16 -6.30 -3.16
C ASP A 142 -10.82 -5.57 -3.02
N SER A 143 -10.27 -5.56 -1.80
CA SER A 143 -8.90 -5.11 -1.60
C SER A 143 -7.93 -6.03 -2.35
N LEU A 144 -8.13 -7.36 -2.27
CA LEU A 144 -7.44 -8.39 -3.07
C LEU A 144 -7.84 -8.43 -4.56
N ASN A 145 -8.74 -7.59 -5.08
CA ASN A 145 -9.11 -7.63 -6.52
C ASN A 145 -8.69 -6.36 -7.25
N SER A 146 -8.68 -5.20 -6.57
CA SER A 146 -8.50 -3.93 -7.27
C SER A 146 -7.09 -3.65 -7.80
N LEU A 147 -6.05 -4.31 -7.27
CA LEU A 147 -4.64 -4.16 -7.69
C LEU A 147 -3.81 -5.46 -7.56
N TYR A 148 -4.40 -6.54 -7.04
CA TYR A 148 -3.72 -7.79 -6.70
C TYR A 148 -3.04 -8.50 -7.87
N PRO A 149 -3.61 -8.66 -9.08
CA PRO A 149 -2.89 -9.40 -10.12
C PRO A 149 -1.63 -8.66 -10.57
N ILE A 150 -1.63 -7.33 -10.61
CA ILE A 150 -0.44 -6.53 -10.98
C ILE A 150 0.55 -6.49 -9.82
N GLY A 151 0.06 -6.27 -8.58
CA GLY A 151 0.89 -6.30 -7.38
C GLY A 151 1.56 -7.65 -7.16
N ILE A 152 0.82 -8.75 -7.32
CA ILE A 152 1.38 -10.11 -7.35
C ILE A 152 2.34 -10.27 -8.50
N LEU A 153 2.03 -9.81 -9.71
CA LEU A 153 2.91 -10.02 -10.85
C LEU A 153 4.24 -9.28 -10.66
N VAL A 154 4.20 -8.06 -10.14
CA VAL A 154 5.39 -7.28 -9.77
C VAL A 154 6.12 -7.95 -8.61
N PHE A 155 5.40 -8.42 -7.59
CA PHE A 155 5.97 -9.14 -6.45
C PHE A 155 6.60 -10.48 -6.85
N LEU A 156 5.94 -11.27 -7.68
CA LEU A 156 6.44 -12.55 -8.21
C LEU A 156 7.59 -12.31 -9.18
N MET A 157 7.53 -11.27 -10.01
CA MET A 157 8.66 -10.87 -10.86
C MET A 157 9.87 -10.50 -10.00
N TRP A 158 9.65 -9.76 -8.92
CA TRP A 158 10.69 -9.38 -7.96
C TRP A 158 11.25 -10.59 -7.22
N VAL A 159 10.40 -11.46 -6.67
CA VAL A 159 10.81 -12.73 -6.04
C VAL A 159 11.55 -13.64 -7.01
N VAL A 160 11.12 -13.74 -8.27
CA VAL A 160 11.81 -14.52 -9.31
C VAL A 160 13.16 -13.88 -9.64
N PHE A 161 13.23 -12.55 -9.72
CA PHE A 161 14.46 -11.81 -9.93
C PHE A 161 15.46 -12.04 -8.79
N ASP A 162 15.03 -11.96 -7.54
CA ASP A 162 15.86 -12.22 -6.36
C ASP A 162 16.30 -13.68 -6.29
N ILE A 163 15.41 -14.64 -6.57
CA ILE A 163 15.78 -16.06 -6.65
C ILE A 163 16.82 -16.30 -7.76
N TYR A 164 16.67 -15.63 -8.90
CA TYR A 164 17.63 -15.74 -10.00
C TYR A 164 18.97 -15.12 -9.63
N PHE A 165 18.98 -13.97 -8.96
CA PHE A 165 20.18 -13.31 -8.46
C PHE A 165 20.88 -14.11 -7.36
N ILE A 166 20.13 -14.66 -6.40
CA ILE A 166 20.65 -15.54 -5.35
C ILE A 166 21.27 -16.78 -5.98
N LYS A 167 20.58 -17.43 -6.93
CA LYS A 167 21.15 -18.58 -7.66
C LYS A 167 22.43 -18.21 -8.40
N LEU A 168 22.43 -17.09 -9.12
CA LEU A 168 23.61 -16.60 -9.82
C LEU A 168 24.77 -16.32 -8.86
N ALA A 169 24.50 -15.68 -7.72
CA ALA A 169 25.49 -15.37 -6.69
C ALA A 169 26.03 -16.63 -5.99
N THR A 170 25.24 -17.68 -5.84
CA THR A 170 25.70 -18.97 -5.27
C THR A 170 26.45 -19.86 -6.26
N HIS A 171 26.42 -19.53 -7.56
CA HIS A 171 27.13 -20.26 -8.63
C HIS A 171 28.41 -19.56 -9.11
N LEU A 172 28.72 -18.37 -8.60
CA LEU A 172 30.01 -17.68 -8.73
C LEU A 172 30.90 -17.96 -7.52
#